data_AF-A0A9X7V5J9-F1
#
_entry.id   AF-A0A9X7V5J9-F1
#
_cell.length_a   1.000
_cell.length_b   1.000
_cell.length_c   1.000
_cell.angle_alpha   90.00
_cell.angle_beta   90.00
_cell.angle_gamma   90.00
#
_symmetry.space_group_name_H-M   'P 1'
#
loop_
_entity.id
_entity.type
_entity.pdbx_description
1 polymer ?
#
loop_
_entity_poly.entity_id
_entity_poly.type
_entity_poly.pdbx_seq_one_letter_code
_entity_poly.pdbx_strand_id
1 'polypeptide(L)' 'MAALYVLIPVAVVLVALAIWVFFWAVDSGQFDDLDSPAHSILFDDDETKPEQQPAQKDAKDADRRSDD' A
#
# COMPACT_ATOMS: atom_id res chain seq x y z
N MET A 1 -44.31 -19.54 -1.11
CA MET A 1 -43.83 -20.20 0.13
C MET A 1 -42.55 -21.04 -0.04
N ALA A 2 -42.22 -21.56 -1.23
CA ALA A 2 -40.99 -22.34 -1.43
C ALA A 2 -39.68 -21.52 -1.41
N ALA A 3 -39.71 -20.27 -1.89
CA ALA A 3 -38.50 -19.44 -2.03
C ALA A 3 -37.80 -19.15 -0.68
N LEU A 4 -38.56 -19.02 0.41
CA LEU A 4 -38.00 -18.75 1.74
C LEU A 4 -37.07 -19.89 2.22
N TYR A 5 -37.38 -21.14 1.86
CA TYR A 5 -36.54 -22.29 2.22
C TYR A 5 -35.18 -22.30 1.54
N VAL A 6 -35.04 -21.60 0.41
CA VAL A 6 -33.76 -21.43 -0.29
C VAL A 6 -33.08 -20.13 0.14
N LEU A 7 -33.87 -19.06 0.32
CA LEU A 7 -33.34 -17.73 0.62
C LEU A 7 -32.73 -17.65 2.02
N ILE A 8 -33.33 -18.30 3.02
CA ILE A 8 -32.82 -18.32 4.40
C ILE A 8 -31.41 -18.95 4.48
N PRO A 9 -31.17 -20.18 3.99
CA PRO A 9 -29.83 -20.77 4.07
C PRO A 9 -28.80 -20.01 3.22
N VAL A 10 -29.19 -19.49 2.05
CA VAL A 10 -28.31 -18.63 1.24
C VAL A 10 -27.91 -17.38 2.01
N ALA A 11 -28.86 -16.69 2.64
CA ALA A 11 -28.56 -15.51 3.44
C ALA A 11 -27.62 -15.83 4.62
N VAL A 12 -27.83 -16.95 5.31
CA VAL A 12 -26.95 -17.41 6.39
C VAL A 12 -25.52 -17.65 5.88
N VAL A 13 -25.36 -18.31 4.74
CA VAL A 13 -24.05 -18.55 4.12
C VAL A 13 -23.36 -17.24 3.73
N LEU A 14 -24.11 -16.30 3.15
CA LEU A 14 -23.56 -14.99 2.77
C LEU A 14 -23.10 -14.19 3.99
N VAL A 15 -23.89 -14.18 5.07
CA VAL A 15 -23.51 -13.52 6.33
C VAL A 15 -22.28 -14.19 6.94
N ALA A 16 -22.23 -15.52 6.97
CA ALA A 16 -21.06 -16.24 7.46
C ALA A 16 -19.78 -15.94 6.65
N LEU A 17 -19.90 -15.89 5.32
CA LEU A 17 -18.80 -15.49 4.43
C LEU A 17 -18.35 -14.06 4.69
N ALA A 18 -19.28 -13.12 4.83
CA ALA A 18 -18.97 -11.72 5.11
C ALA A 18 -18.21 -11.57 6.44
N ILE A 19 -18.66 -12.27 7.49
CA ILE A 19 -17.98 -12.30 8.79
C ILE A 19 -16.58 -12.90 8.66
N TRP A 20 -16.44 -14.02 7.95
CA TRP A 20 -15.14 -14.67 7.75
C TRP A 20 -14.14 -13.76 7.01
N VAL A 21 -14.57 -13.14 5.91
CA VAL A 21 -13.75 -12.18 5.15
C VAL A 21 -13.38 -10.96 6.00
N PHE A 22 -14.31 -10.45 6.81
CA PHE A 22 -14.06 -9.34 7.72
C PHE A 22 -12.94 -9.66 8.71
N PHE A 23 -13.01 -10.81 9.39
CA PHE A 23 -11.97 -11.22 10.33
C PHE A 23 -10.62 -11.47 9.64
N TRP A 24 -10.63 -12.08 8.45
CA TRP A 24 -9.41 -12.25 7.65
C TRP A 24 -8.77 -10.91 7.26
N ALA A 25 -9.56 -9.92 6.87
CA ALA A 25 -9.06 -8.60 6.50
C ALA A 25 -8.49 -7.82 7.70
N VAL A 26 -9.12 -7.96 8.87
CA VAL A 26 -8.61 -7.38 10.13
C VAL A 26 -7.27 -8.01 10.53
N ASP A 27 -7.15 -9.34 10.46
CA ASP A 27 -5.91 -10.05 10.80
C ASP A 27 -4.79 -9.80 9.78
N SER A 28 -5.15 -9.52 8.52
CA SER A 28 -4.17 -9.22 7.44
C SER A 28 -3.46 -7.88 7.58
N GLY A 29 -3.63 -7.15 8.69
CA GLY A 29 -2.87 -5.93 8.97
C GLY A 29 -3.13 -4.77 8.00
N GLN A 30 -4.26 -4.77 7.28
CA GLN A 30 -4.57 -3.73 6.28
C GLN A 30 -4.75 -2.31 6.89
N PHE A 31 -4.72 -2.19 8.21
CA PHE A 31 -4.77 -0.94 8.94
C PHE A 31 -3.38 -0.39 9.31
N ASP A 32 -2.32 -1.18 9.24
CA ASP A 32 -0.95 -0.73 9.57
C ASP A 32 -0.37 0.21 8.49
N ASP A 33 -0.89 0.16 7.26
CA ASP A 33 -0.42 0.99 6.14
C ASP A 33 -1.20 2.32 6.00
N LEU A 34 -2.18 2.58 6.89
CA LEU A 34 -2.90 3.86 6.92
C LEU A 34 -2.15 4.96 7.69
N ASP A 35 -1.11 4.61 8.45
CA ASP A 35 -0.26 5.57 9.17
C ASP A 35 0.81 6.23 8.27
N SER A 36 1.10 5.66 7.10
CA SER A 36 2.19 6.15 6.23
C SER A 36 1.93 7.51 5.56
N PRO A 37 0.71 7.91 5.14
CA PRO A 37 0.49 9.20 4.46
C PRO A 37 0.26 10.39 5.42
N ALA A 38 -0.11 10.14 6.68
CA ALA A 38 -0.46 11.19 7.63
C ALA A 38 0.77 11.99 8.11
N HIS A 39 1.94 11.37 8.09
CA HIS A 39 3.19 11.98 8.57
C HIS A 39 3.96 12.77 7.49
N SER A 40 3.67 12.61 6.19
CA SER A 40 4.33 13.43 5.17
C SER A 40 3.74 14.85 5.11
N ILE A 41 2.41 14.99 5.24
CA ILE A 41 1.74 16.30 5.09
C ILE A 41 2.04 17.29 6.22
N LEU A 42 2.34 16.83 7.43
CA LEU A 42 2.56 17.72 8.59
C LEU A 42 4.02 18.13 8.80
N PHE A 43 4.98 17.46 8.13
CA PHE A 43 6.42 17.70 8.31
C PHE A 43 7.14 18.14 7.02
N ASP A 44 6.42 18.29 5.90
CA ASP A 44 7.00 18.77 4.63
C ASP A 44 7.38 20.27 4.64
N ASP A 45 7.00 21.03 5.68
CA ASP A 45 7.33 22.47 5.79
C ASP A 45 8.64 22.76 6.55
N ASP A 46 9.27 21.77 7.23
CA ASP A 46 10.42 22.03 8.12
C ASP A 46 11.73 21.28 7.80
N GLU A 47 11.78 20.35 6.84
CA GLU A 47 13.06 19.74 6.43
C GLU A 47 13.56 20.30 5.09
N THR A 48 14.39 21.33 5.22
CA THR A 48 15.50 21.57 4.30
C THR A 48 16.41 20.34 4.25
N LYS A 49 16.09 19.35 3.42
CA LYS A 49 17.03 18.31 2.99
C LYS A 49 17.38 18.48 1.52
N PRO A 50 18.59 18.99 1.20
CA PRO A 50 19.16 18.77 -0.11
C PRO A 50 19.56 17.30 -0.25
N GLU A 51 19.37 16.79 -1.47
CA GLU A 51 19.98 15.58 -2.03
C GLU A 51 19.43 14.22 -1.55
N GLN A 52 18.54 13.64 -2.37
CA GLN A 52 18.77 12.32 -2.95
C GLN A 52 18.33 12.33 -4.43
N GLN A 53 19.25 12.74 -5.31
CA GLN A 53 19.17 12.40 -6.73
C GLN A 53 19.38 10.88 -6.87
N PRO A 54 18.45 10.12 -7.49
CA PRO A 54 18.75 8.76 -7.86
C PRO A 54 19.70 8.77 -9.06
N ALA A 55 20.89 8.23 -8.84
CA ALA A 55 21.71 7.52 -9.82
C ALA A 55 21.80 8.11 -11.24
N GLN A 56 22.79 8.96 -11.47
CA GLN A 56 23.52 8.91 -12.74
C GLN A 56 25.01 9.14 -12.50
N LYS A 57 25.66 8.12 -11.93
CA LYS A 57 27.12 8.02 -11.77
C LYS A 57 27.80 7.37 -12.98
N ASP A 58 27.22 7.48 -14.18
CA ASP A 58 27.77 6.87 -15.41
C ASP A 58 28.09 7.90 -16.50
N ALA A 59 28.81 8.98 -16.15
CA ALA A 59 29.33 9.91 -17.16
C ALA A 59 30.71 10.51 -16.84
N LYS A 60 31.42 10.03 -15.81
CA LYS A 60 32.71 10.63 -15.38
C LYS A 60 33.96 9.77 -15.59
N ASP A 61 33.88 8.67 -16.36
CA ASP A 61 35.05 7.84 -16.73
C ASP A 61 35.31 7.79 -18.25
N ALA A 62 34.62 8.59 -19.08
CA ALA A 62 34.83 8.61 -20.53
C ALA A 62 35.68 9.80 -21.03
N ASP A 63 35.87 10.86 -20.24
CA ASP A 63 36.45 12.13 -20.71
C ASP A 63 37.89 12.39 -20.20
N ARG A 64 38.52 11.41 -19.53
CA ARG A 64 39.91 11.53 -19.02
C ARG A 64 40.91 10.54 -19.63
N ARG A 65 40.50 9.79 -20.66
CA ARG A 65 41.36 8.80 -21.36
C ARG A 65 41.53 9.07 -22.86
N SER A 66 41.07 10.22 -23.34
CA SER A 66 41.24 10.70 -24.72
C SER A 66 41.32 12.23 -24.61
N ASP A 67 42.46 12.82 -24.27
CA ASP A 67 43.60 13.06 -25.16
C ASP A 67 44.77 13.45 -24.22
N ASP A 68 45.94 12.80 -24.10
CA ASP A 68 46.99 12.53 -25.09
C ASP A 68 47.25 13.67 -26.10
#